data_AF-A0A8A4K1X5-F1
#
_entry.id   AF-A0A8A4K1X5-F1
#
_cell.length_a   1.000
_cell.length_b   1.000
_cell.length_c   1.000
_cell.angle_alpha   90.00
_cell.angle_beta   90.00
_cell.angle_gamma   90.00
#
_symmetry.space_group_name_H-M   'P 1'
#
loop_
_entity.id
_entity.type
_entity.pdbx_description
1 polymer ?
#
loop_
_entity_poly.entity_id
_entity_poly.type
_entity_poly.pdbx_seq_one_letter_code
_entity_poly.pdbx_strand_id
1 'polypeptide(L)'
;MFYNLKSSLALSKKVTAQISKANDEQLESIKDEMTDKMEVPIGWHIMGIPLSSSLICSLFSCAMSLMPLGIKMIDNFNWPKYPTLTGVFITSIIYCLFVYISAFSIVRGFYHAIKIYLAIYVFTTTLASLNFIFDIVAIYQARMHSAWLISSSVISMLLIIFCIRSLNSRMFYKSVAYYLFARAWRKKLYRQKYKP
;
A
#
# COMPACT_ATOMS: atom_id res chain seq x y z
N MET A 1 1.11 17.44 5.69
CA MET A 1 0.28 16.53 4.87
C MET A 1 0.33 15.06 5.33
N PHE A 2 1.49 14.43 5.59
CA PHE A 2 1.59 12.99 5.96
C PHE A 2 1.78 12.67 7.46
N TYR A 3 1.13 13.41 8.36
CA TYR A 3 1.39 13.29 9.81
C TYR A 3 1.11 11.88 10.35
N ASN A 4 -0.07 11.33 10.11
CA ASN A 4 -0.46 10.03 10.65
C ASN A 4 0.40 8.90 10.08
N LEU A 5 0.73 8.95 8.79
CA LEU A 5 1.59 7.94 8.16
C LEU A 5 3.00 7.92 8.77
N LYS A 6 3.58 9.10 9.02
CA LYS A 6 4.87 9.22 9.72
C LYS A 6 4.79 8.66 11.14
N SER A 7 3.71 8.96 11.86
CA SER A 7 3.47 8.43 13.20
C SER A 7 3.32 6.90 13.20
N SER A 8 2.61 6.32 12.22
CA SER A 8 2.48 4.86 12.05
C SER A 8 3.83 4.19 11.79
N LEU A 9 4.68 4.78 10.95
CA LEU A 9 6.03 4.30 10.67
C LEU A 9 6.93 4.39 11.91
N ALA A 10 6.89 5.51 12.63
CA ALA A 10 7.66 5.71 13.85
C ALA A 10 7.26 4.72 14.95
N LEU A 11 5.95 4.53 15.14
CA LEU A 11 5.38 3.54 16.05
C LEU A 11 5.86 2.14 15.69
N SER A 12 5.68 1.72 14.43
CA SER A 12 6.08 0.41 13.96
C SER A 12 7.58 0.14 14.12
N LYS A 13 8.43 1.14 13.86
CA LYS A 13 9.89 1.05 14.07
C LYS A 13 10.22 0.85 15.54
N LYS A 14 9.71 1.72 16.42
CA LYS A 14 9.99 1.71 17.86
C LYS A 14 9.55 0.38 18.49
N VAL A 15 8.31 -0.01 18.26
CA VAL A 15 7.70 -1.19 18.87
C VAL A 15 8.30 -2.48 18.31
N THR A 16 8.66 -2.52 17.02
CA THR A 16 9.39 -3.67 16.45
C THR A 16 10.72 -3.89 17.17
N ALA A 17 11.47 -2.82 17.45
CA ALA A 17 12.73 -2.92 18.20
C ALA A 17 12.50 -3.38 19.64
N GLN A 18 11.47 -2.85 20.32
CA GLN A 18 11.11 -3.27 21.67
C GLN A 18 10.70 -4.75 21.72
N ILE A 19 9.77 -5.19 20.85
CA ILE A 19 9.33 -6.59 20.77
C ILE A 19 10.52 -7.53 20.56
N SER A 20 11.54 -7.13 19.78
CA SER A 20 12.71 -7.99 19.52
C SER A 20 13.51 -8.30 20.79
N LYS A 21 13.70 -7.31 21.66
CA LYS A 21 14.52 -7.40 22.89
C LYS A 21 13.71 -7.67 24.17
N ALA A 22 12.38 -7.59 24.11
CA ALA A 22 11.52 -7.64 25.29
C ALA A 22 11.50 -9.00 26.01
N ASN A 23 11.47 -8.97 27.33
CA ASN A 23 11.07 -10.07 28.21
C ASN A 23 9.53 -10.18 28.30
N ASP A 24 9.01 -11.18 29.02
CA ASP A 24 7.58 -11.49 28.99
C ASP A 24 6.71 -10.42 29.69
N GLU A 25 7.20 -9.79 30.76
CA GLU A 25 6.57 -8.62 31.39
C GLU A 25 6.57 -7.40 30.46
N GLN A 26 7.72 -7.13 29.82
CA GLN A 26 7.85 -6.04 28.86
C GLN A 26 6.92 -6.24 27.65
N LEU A 27 6.69 -7.49 27.25
CA LEU A 27 5.76 -7.83 26.17
C LEU A 27 4.31 -7.56 26.55
N GLU A 28 3.95 -7.73 27.82
CA GLU A 28 2.64 -7.35 28.36
C GLU A 28 2.47 -5.83 28.38
N SER A 29 3.48 -5.09 28.86
CA SER A 29 3.43 -3.62 28.83
C SER A 29 3.29 -3.03 27.41
N ILE A 30 3.92 -3.67 26.41
CA ILE A 30 3.77 -3.29 25.00
C ILE A 30 2.34 -3.54 24.52
N LYS A 31 1.71 -4.64 24.95
CA LYS A 31 0.32 -4.93 24.60
C LYS A 31 -0.63 -3.89 25.20
N ASP A 32 -0.41 -3.51 26.45
CA ASP A 32 -1.22 -2.50 27.14
C ASP A 32 -1.07 -1.14 26.43
N GLU A 33 0.16 -0.71 26.13
CA GLU A 33 0.44 0.52 25.37
C GLU A 33 -0.23 0.51 23.98
N MET A 34 -0.22 -0.65 23.28
CA MET A 34 -0.91 -0.76 21.99
C MET A 34 -2.43 -0.71 22.15
N THR A 35 -2.97 -1.27 23.24
CA THR A 35 -4.42 -1.28 23.53
C THR A 35 -4.90 0.14 23.79
N ASP A 36 -4.15 0.93 24.56
CA ASP A 36 -4.42 2.35 24.77
C ASP A 36 -4.43 3.14 23.46
N LYS A 37 -3.48 2.86 22.56
CA LYS A 37 -3.41 3.51 21.23
C LYS A 37 -4.55 3.12 20.29
N MET A 38 -5.23 2.01 20.53
CA MET A 38 -6.43 1.62 19.79
C MET A 38 -7.68 2.37 20.29
N GLU A 39 -7.64 2.94 21.49
CA GLU A 39 -8.66 3.72 22.21
C GLU A 39 -9.98 2.96 22.53
N VAL A 40 -10.36 1.93 21.78
CA VAL A 40 -11.60 1.12 21.95
C VAL A 40 -11.36 -0.28 21.35
N PRO A 41 -12.04 -1.37 21.76
CA PRO A 41 -12.10 -2.62 20.99
C PRO A 41 -12.81 -2.37 19.65
N ILE A 42 -12.09 -1.79 18.70
CA ILE A 42 -12.56 -1.65 17.32
C ILE A 42 -12.76 -3.07 16.81
N GLY A 43 -13.97 -3.38 16.34
CA GLY A 43 -14.28 -4.71 15.82
C GLY A 43 -13.22 -5.16 14.82
N TRP A 44 -12.81 -6.43 14.90
CA TRP A 44 -11.73 -6.99 14.07
C TRP A 44 -11.91 -6.71 12.56
N HIS A 45 -13.16 -6.52 12.12
CA HIS A 45 -13.54 -6.18 10.76
C HIS A 45 -13.17 -4.74 10.34
N ILE A 46 -13.19 -3.76 11.24
CA ILE A 46 -12.95 -2.34 10.92
C ILE A 46 -11.44 -2.04 10.82
N MET A 47 -10.61 -2.78 11.55
CA MET A 47 -9.16 -2.56 11.59
C MET A 47 -8.45 -2.95 10.28
N GLY A 48 -9.02 -3.85 9.46
CA GLY A 48 -8.45 -4.21 8.15
C GLY A 48 -8.83 -3.26 7.00
N ILE A 49 -9.89 -2.46 7.17
CA ILE A 49 -10.48 -1.62 6.13
C ILE A 49 -9.47 -0.67 5.46
N PRO A 50 -8.65 0.12 6.18
CA PRO A 50 -7.76 1.08 5.51
C PRO A 50 -6.72 0.36 4.63
N LEU A 51 -6.19 -0.78 5.10
CA LEU A 51 -5.23 -1.56 4.32
C LEU A 51 -5.89 -2.22 3.11
N SER A 52 -7.01 -2.92 3.30
CA SER A 52 -7.73 -3.61 2.22
C SER A 52 -8.26 -2.63 1.16
N SER A 53 -8.85 -1.51 1.58
CA SER A 53 -9.32 -0.46 0.67
C SER A 53 -8.17 0.13 -0.15
N SER A 54 -7.03 0.43 0.50
CA SER A 54 -5.86 0.93 -0.21
C SER A 54 -5.35 -0.09 -1.23
N LEU A 55 -5.29 -1.37 -0.86
CA LEU A 55 -4.85 -2.44 -1.75
C LEU A 55 -5.72 -2.52 -3.00
N ILE A 56 -7.05 -2.59 -2.84
CA ILE A 56 -8.00 -2.69 -3.94
C ILE A 56 -7.88 -1.47 -4.86
N CYS A 57 -7.90 -0.26 -4.30
CA CYS A 57 -7.76 0.96 -5.07
C CYS A 57 -6.41 1.04 -5.80
N SER A 58 -5.33 0.53 -5.20
CA SER A 58 -4.01 0.49 -5.84
C SER A 58 -3.95 -0.46 -7.04
N LEU A 59 -4.64 -1.61 -6.96
CA LEU A 59 -4.71 -2.59 -8.05
C LEU A 59 -5.45 -1.99 -9.24
N PHE A 60 -6.62 -1.39 -9.00
CA PHE A 60 -7.39 -0.72 -10.04
C PHE A 60 -6.66 0.49 -10.63
N SER A 61 -6.01 1.31 -9.80
CA SER A 61 -5.20 2.45 -10.27
C SER A 61 -4.06 1.98 -11.17
N CYS A 62 -3.34 0.92 -10.77
CA CYS A 62 -2.27 0.34 -11.58
C CYS A 62 -2.82 -0.21 -12.90
N ALA A 63 -3.89 -0.99 -12.88
CA ALA A 63 -4.51 -1.53 -14.11
C ALA A 63 -4.97 -0.43 -15.07
N MET A 64 -5.60 0.63 -14.55
CA MET A 64 -6.06 1.80 -15.32
C MET A 64 -4.92 2.70 -15.80
N SER A 65 -3.69 2.53 -15.30
CA SER A 65 -2.52 3.29 -15.75
C SER A 65 -1.65 2.50 -16.73
N LEU A 66 -1.37 1.23 -16.42
CA LEU A 66 -0.34 0.44 -17.09
C LEU A 66 -0.68 0.11 -18.54
N MET A 67 -1.93 -0.30 -18.80
CA MET A 67 -2.38 -0.65 -20.16
C MET A 67 -2.51 0.59 -21.06
N PRO A 68 -3.17 1.69 -20.64
CA PRO A 68 -3.22 2.92 -21.43
C PRO A 68 -1.83 3.52 -21.70
N LEU A 69 -0.94 3.48 -20.71
CA LEU A 69 0.43 3.95 -20.87
C LEU A 69 1.20 3.09 -21.89
N GLY A 70 1.04 1.76 -21.87
CA GLY A 70 1.62 0.88 -22.89
C GLY A 70 1.17 1.21 -24.31
N ILE A 71 -0.12 1.49 -24.51
CA ILE A 71 -0.68 1.91 -25.82
C ILE A 71 -0.08 3.25 -26.26
N LYS A 72 -0.06 4.24 -25.36
CA LYS A 72 0.55 5.56 -25.62
C LYS A 72 2.03 5.47 -25.98
N MET A 73 2.77 4.53 -25.38
CA MET A 73 4.19 4.31 -25.72
C MET A 73 4.36 3.73 -27.12
N ILE A 74 3.48 2.79 -27.52
CA ILE A 74 3.46 2.26 -28.89
C ILE A 74 3.17 3.39 -29.89
N ASP A 75 2.16 4.21 -29.62
CA ASP A 75 1.72 5.27 -30.53
C ASP A 75 2.72 6.45 -30.63
N ASN A 76 3.35 6.84 -29.52
CA ASN A 76 4.24 8.00 -29.49
C ASN A 76 5.70 7.68 -29.84
N PHE A 77 6.18 6.48 -29.51
CA PHE A 77 7.59 6.09 -29.69
C PHE A 77 7.78 4.97 -30.72
N ASN A 78 6.72 4.55 -31.41
CA ASN A 78 6.73 3.44 -32.38
C ASN A 78 7.33 2.14 -31.81
N TRP A 79 7.08 1.88 -30.51
CA TRP A 79 7.57 0.67 -29.87
C TRP A 79 6.89 -0.59 -30.43
N PRO A 80 7.59 -1.74 -30.42
CA PRO A 80 7.02 -2.97 -30.95
C PRO A 80 5.82 -3.38 -30.10
N LYS A 81 4.67 -3.58 -30.78
CA LYS A 81 3.37 -3.80 -30.14
C LYS A 81 3.35 -5.01 -29.20
N TYR A 82 3.72 -6.19 -29.69
CA TYR A 82 3.65 -7.43 -28.90
C TYR A 82 4.60 -7.41 -27.69
N PRO A 83 5.90 -7.06 -27.83
CA PRO A 83 6.80 -6.98 -26.67
C PRO A 83 6.34 -5.97 -25.61
N THR A 84 5.82 -4.81 -26.03
CA THR A 84 5.36 -3.77 -25.09
C THR A 84 4.15 -4.25 -24.28
N LEU A 85 3.15 -4.83 -24.93
CA LEU A 85 1.96 -5.36 -24.26
C LEU A 85 2.29 -6.57 -23.37
N THR A 86 3.20 -7.45 -23.80
CA THR A 86 3.71 -8.54 -22.96
C THR A 86 4.44 -7.99 -21.73
N GLY A 87 5.25 -6.95 -21.87
CA GLY A 87 5.90 -6.27 -20.75
C GLY A 87 4.92 -5.68 -19.75
N VAL A 88 3.85 -5.02 -20.23
CA VAL A 88 2.76 -4.50 -19.40
C VAL A 88 2.09 -5.65 -18.62
N PHE A 89 1.79 -6.76 -19.28
CA PHE A 89 1.17 -7.92 -18.65
C PHE A 89 2.06 -8.57 -17.59
N ILE A 90 3.35 -8.77 -17.86
CA ILE A 90 4.29 -9.33 -16.88
C ILE A 90 4.42 -8.38 -15.68
N THR A 91 4.52 -7.07 -15.94
CA THR A 91 4.63 -6.06 -14.89
C THR A 91 3.40 -6.03 -13.99
N SER A 92 2.19 -6.21 -14.53
CA SER A 92 0.97 -6.24 -13.73
C SER A 92 0.91 -7.47 -12.81
N ILE A 93 1.33 -8.65 -13.28
CA ILE A 93 1.42 -9.85 -12.45
C ILE A 93 2.41 -9.65 -11.31
N ILE A 94 3.61 -9.14 -11.63
CA ILE A 94 4.65 -8.85 -10.62
C ILE A 94 4.10 -7.86 -9.60
N TYR A 95 3.46 -6.78 -10.05
CA TYR A 95 2.85 -5.79 -9.17
C TYR A 95 1.84 -6.42 -8.19
N CYS A 96 0.93 -7.26 -8.69
CA CYS A 96 -0.05 -7.97 -7.87
C CYS A 96 0.59 -8.85 -6.79
N LEU A 97 1.66 -9.58 -7.14
CA LEU A 97 2.38 -10.41 -6.19
C LEU A 97 3.04 -9.55 -5.10
N PHE A 98 3.75 -8.50 -5.49
CA PHE A 98 4.46 -7.63 -4.54
C PHE A 98 3.51 -6.88 -3.61
N VAL A 99 2.40 -6.34 -4.14
CA VAL A 99 1.41 -5.61 -3.32
C VAL A 99 0.70 -6.53 -2.33
N TYR A 100 0.43 -7.78 -2.73
CA TYR A 100 -0.18 -8.78 -1.85
C TYR A 100 0.78 -9.24 -0.75
N ILE A 101 2.02 -9.63 -1.10
CA ILE A 101 3.03 -10.09 -0.15
C ILE A 101 3.34 -9.01 0.88
N SER A 102 3.46 -7.77 0.45
CA SER A 102 3.72 -6.63 1.34
C SER A 102 2.54 -6.36 2.26
N ALA A 103 1.30 -6.31 1.77
CA ALA A 103 0.11 -6.15 2.60
C ALA A 103 -0.04 -7.28 3.64
N PHE A 104 0.15 -8.53 3.24
CA PHE A 104 0.13 -9.67 4.16
C PHE A 104 1.20 -9.55 5.25
N SER A 105 2.40 -9.09 4.88
CA SER A 105 3.50 -8.87 5.82
C SER A 105 3.23 -7.69 6.78
N ILE A 106 2.47 -6.68 6.36
CA ILE A 106 2.02 -5.57 7.22
C ILE A 106 1.08 -6.10 8.31
N VAL A 107 0.11 -6.95 7.95
CA VAL A 107 -0.82 -7.57 8.93
C VAL A 107 -0.07 -8.40 9.98
N ARG A 108 1.08 -8.97 9.61
CA ARG A 108 1.97 -9.67 10.56
C ARG A 108 2.76 -8.73 11.49
N GLY A 109 2.70 -7.42 11.28
CA GLY A 109 3.34 -6.39 12.10
C GLY A 109 4.80 -6.14 11.73
N PHE A 110 5.21 -6.38 10.48
CA PHE A 110 6.58 -6.10 10.02
C PHE A 110 6.75 -4.66 9.54
N TYR A 111 7.64 -3.91 10.20
CA TYR A 111 7.98 -2.54 9.83
C TYR A 111 8.49 -2.39 8.38
N HIS A 112 9.39 -3.29 7.95
CA HIS A 112 9.96 -3.24 6.60
C HIS A 112 8.88 -3.44 5.52
N ALA A 113 7.82 -4.19 5.83
CA ALA A 113 6.71 -4.38 4.90
C ALA A 113 5.95 -3.08 4.62
N ILE A 114 5.77 -2.21 5.63
CA ILE A 114 5.14 -0.89 5.44
C ILE A 114 5.98 -0.04 4.48
N LYS A 115 7.31 -0.08 4.58
CA LYS A 115 8.20 0.63 3.65
C LYS A 115 8.09 0.12 2.22
N ILE A 116 8.16 -1.20 2.05
CA ILE A 116 8.06 -1.82 0.72
C ILE A 116 6.71 -1.49 0.10
N TYR A 117 5.64 -1.58 0.88
CA TYR A 117 4.29 -1.22 0.44
C TYR A 117 4.23 0.24 -0.03
N LEU A 118 4.79 1.18 0.74
CA LEU A 118 4.87 2.58 0.33
C LEU A 118 5.69 2.79 -0.95
N ALA A 119 6.79 2.05 -1.13
CA ALA A 119 7.57 2.13 -2.38
C ALA A 119 6.76 1.67 -3.59
N ILE A 120 5.94 0.63 -3.44
CA ILE A 120 4.99 0.17 -4.47
C ILE A 120 3.98 1.28 -4.79
N TYR A 121 3.44 1.99 -3.79
CA TYR A 121 2.55 3.12 -4.05
C TYR A 121 3.22 4.28 -4.76
N VAL A 122 4.48 4.59 -4.45
CA VAL A 122 5.23 5.61 -5.18
C VAL A 122 5.30 5.21 -6.66
N PHE A 123 5.63 3.95 -6.95
CA PHE A 123 5.63 3.43 -8.31
C PHE A 123 4.26 3.57 -9.01
N THR A 124 3.15 3.18 -8.36
CA THR A 124 1.80 3.35 -8.92
C THR A 124 1.44 4.82 -9.14
N THR A 125 1.84 5.69 -8.22
CA THR A 125 1.65 7.14 -8.35
C THR A 125 2.41 7.69 -9.55
N THR A 126 3.65 7.23 -9.75
CA THR A 126 4.45 7.60 -10.93
C THR A 126 3.77 7.15 -12.21
N LEU A 127 3.27 5.91 -12.29
CA LEU A 127 2.54 5.41 -13.46
C LEU A 127 1.29 6.23 -13.76
N ALA A 128 0.45 6.50 -12.76
CA ALA A 128 -0.75 7.31 -12.91
C ALA A 128 -0.43 8.74 -13.36
N SER A 129 0.62 9.34 -12.78
CA SER A 129 1.09 10.68 -13.13
C SER A 129 1.59 10.74 -14.56
N LEU A 130 2.41 9.77 -14.99
CA LEU A 130 2.89 9.69 -16.37
C LEU A 130 1.72 9.51 -17.34
N ASN A 131 0.80 8.59 -17.05
CA ASN A 131 -0.37 8.35 -17.88
C ASN A 131 -1.20 9.63 -18.09
N PHE A 132 -1.39 10.40 -17.02
CA PHE A 132 -2.08 11.69 -17.03
C PHE A 132 -1.32 12.78 -17.80
N ILE A 133 0.00 12.88 -17.62
CA ILE A 133 0.84 13.84 -18.37
C ILE A 133 0.76 13.56 -19.87
N PHE A 134 0.82 12.30 -20.30
CA PHE A 134 0.67 11.94 -21.71
C PHE A 134 -0.68 12.36 -22.28
N ASP A 135 -1.77 12.27 -21.50
CA ASP A 135 -3.08 12.76 -21.95
C ASP A 135 -3.09 14.29 -22.09
N ILE A 136 -2.52 15.03 -21.15
CA ILE A 136 -2.41 16.50 -21.25
C ILE A 136 -1.65 16.89 -22.52
N VAL A 137 -0.52 16.23 -22.78
CA VAL A 137 0.30 16.51 -23.97
C VAL A 137 -0.48 16.19 -25.26
N ALA A 138 -1.22 15.08 -25.29
CA ALA A 138 -2.02 14.73 -26.45
C ALA A 138 -3.17 15.71 -26.71
N ILE A 139 -3.86 16.17 -25.65
CA ILE A 139 -4.90 17.20 -25.73
C ILE A 139 -4.30 18.50 -26.26
N TYR A 140 -3.13 18.90 -25.78
CA TYR A 140 -2.43 20.11 -26.26
C TYR A 140 -2.06 20.02 -27.75
N GLN A 141 -1.68 18.83 -28.23
CA GLN A 141 -1.37 18.58 -29.64
C GLN A 141 -2.62 18.36 -30.52
N ALA A 142 -3.83 18.56 -29.98
CA ALA A 142 -5.10 18.27 -30.66
C ALA A 142 -5.19 16.83 -31.22
N ARG A 143 -4.46 15.87 -30.62
CA ARG A 143 -4.55 14.46 -30.98
C ARG A 143 -5.84 13.89 -30.41
N MET A 144 -6.71 13.37 -31.29
CA MET A 144 -7.94 12.71 -30.90
C MET A 144 -7.63 11.33 -30.31
N HIS A 145 -7.38 11.26 -29.01
CA HIS A 145 -7.37 9.98 -28.30
C HIS A 145 -8.79 9.53 -27.96
N SER A 146 -8.99 8.20 -27.92
CA SER A 146 -10.26 7.61 -27.48
C SER A 146 -10.61 8.10 -26.08
N ALA A 147 -11.89 8.44 -25.86
CA ALA A 147 -12.42 8.92 -24.58
C ALA A 147 -12.09 7.97 -23.40
N TRP A 148 -11.92 6.67 -23.69
CA TRP A 148 -11.47 5.67 -22.73
C TRP A 148 -10.07 5.93 -22.15
N LEU A 149 -9.11 6.39 -22.97
CA LEU A 149 -7.74 6.62 -22.52
C LEU A 149 -7.67 7.79 -21.53
N ILE A 150 -8.40 8.87 -21.83
CA ILE A 150 -8.48 10.05 -20.98
C ILE A 150 -9.21 9.72 -19.67
N SER A 151 -10.34 9.00 -19.72
CA SER A 151 -11.07 8.65 -18.50
C SER A 151 -10.26 7.72 -17.60
N SER A 152 -9.49 6.79 -18.16
CA SER A 152 -8.63 5.88 -17.40
C SER A 152 -7.56 6.62 -16.58
N SER A 153 -6.95 7.69 -17.12
CA SER A 153 -5.93 8.44 -16.39
C SER A 153 -6.52 9.24 -15.22
N VAL A 154 -7.67 9.89 -15.44
CA VAL A 154 -8.39 10.61 -14.38
C VAL A 154 -8.83 9.66 -13.26
N ILE A 155 -9.42 8.52 -13.60
CA ILE A 155 -9.84 7.50 -12.61
C ILE A 155 -8.62 6.99 -11.85
N SER A 156 -7.50 6.70 -12.54
CA SER A 156 -6.28 6.22 -11.89
C SER A 156 -5.72 7.21 -10.86
N MET A 157 -5.78 8.52 -11.16
CA MET A 157 -5.37 9.61 -10.27
C MET A 157 -6.31 9.75 -9.06
N LEU A 158 -7.62 9.66 -9.25
CA LEU A 158 -8.57 9.70 -8.13
C LEU A 158 -8.37 8.52 -7.18
N LEU A 159 -8.14 7.32 -7.73
CA LEU A 159 -7.86 6.12 -6.94
C LEU A 159 -6.57 6.23 -6.14
N ILE A 160 -5.48 6.77 -6.71
CA ILE A 160 -4.22 6.92 -5.96
C ILE A 160 -4.33 7.98 -4.86
N ILE A 161 -5.07 9.06 -5.09
CA ILE A 161 -5.37 10.07 -4.06
C ILE A 161 -6.15 9.42 -2.90
N PHE A 162 -7.14 8.59 -3.22
CA PHE A 162 -7.91 7.85 -2.22
C PHE A 162 -7.02 6.88 -1.43
N CYS A 163 -6.12 6.15 -2.09
CA CYS A 163 -5.13 5.29 -1.41
C CYS A 163 -4.27 6.07 -0.41
N ILE A 164 -3.72 7.21 -0.83
CA ILE A 164 -2.88 8.06 0.01
C ILE A 164 -3.66 8.58 1.22
N ARG A 165 -4.91 9.01 1.00
CA ARG A 165 -5.82 9.45 2.07
C ARG A 165 -6.11 8.31 3.05
N SER A 166 -6.36 7.10 2.56
CA SER A 166 -6.62 5.91 3.38
C SER A 166 -5.42 5.55 4.26
N LEU A 167 -4.20 5.53 3.68
CA LEU A 167 -2.97 5.24 4.43
C LEU A 167 -2.57 6.35 5.42
N ASN A 168 -2.96 7.59 5.15
CA ASN A 168 -2.75 8.72 6.05
C ASN A 168 -3.91 8.94 7.04
N SER A 169 -4.89 8.02 7.09
CA SER A 169 -6.00 8.12 8.02
C SER A 169 -5.57 7.74 9.46
N ARG A 170 -6.32 8.25 10.45
CA ARG A 170 -6.18 7.78 11.84
C ARG A 170 -6.49 6.29 11.98
N MET A 171 -7.41 5.77 11.14
CA MET A 171 -7.75 4.36 11.13
C MET A 171 -6.55 3.49 10.80
N PHE A 172 -5.75 3.86 9.80
CA PHE A 172 -4.53 3.13 9.47
C PHE A 172 -3.52 3.11 10.61
N TYR A 173 -3.37 4.22 11.35
CA TYR A 173 -2.53 4.26 12.55
C TYR A 173 -2.99 3.25 13.61
N LYS A 174 -4.29 3.20 13.89
CA LYS A 174 -4.87 2.23 14.82
C LYS A 174 -4.70 0.78 14.33
N SER A 175 -4.85 0.54 13.02
CA SER A 175 -4.57 -0.78 12.41
C SER A 175 -3.13 -1.22 12.62
N VAL A 176 -2.16 -0.31 12.47
CA VAL A 176 -0.74 -0.62 12.70
C VAL A 176 -0.48 -0.96 14.17
N ALA A 177 -1.08 -0.22 15.11
CA ALA A 177 -1.00 -0.55 16.54
C ALA A 177 -1.56 -1.97 16.82
N TYR A 178 -2.68 -2.33 16.19
CA TYR A 178 -3.25 -3.67 16.29
C TYR A 178 -2.35 -4.77 15.73
N TYR A 179 -1.74 -4.56 14.56
CA TYR A 179 -0.82 -5.54 13.99
C TYR A 179 0.42 -5.77 14.88
N LEU A 180 0.88 -4.73 15.57
CA LEU A 180 1.98 -4.81 16.54
C LEU A 180 1.54 -5.54 17.82
N PHE A 181 0.35 -5.25 18.34
CA PHE A 181 -0.26 -6.00 19.45
C PHE A 181 -0.35 -7.49 19.14
N ALA A 182 -0.92 -7.84 17.98
CA ALA A 182 -1.07 -9.23 17.54
C ALA A 182 0.28 -9.92 17.39
N ARG A 183 1.33 -9.19 16.96
CA ARG A 183 2.69 -9.70 16.88
C ARG A 183 3.30 -9.95 18.27
N ALA A 184 3.12 -9.02 19.20
CA ALA A 184 3.57 -9.18 20.58
C ALA A 184 2.89 -10.40 21.23
N TRP A 185 1.57 -10.52 21.07
CA TRP A 185 0.79 -11.66 21.54
C TRP A 185 1.28 -13.00 20.98
N ARG A 186 1.49 -13.11 19.66
CA ARG A 186 2.04 -14.31 19.03
C ARG A 186 3.41 -14.69 19.61
N LYS A 187 4.28 -13.71 19.88
CA LYS A 187 5.60 -13.97 20.48
C LYS A 187 5.48 -14.47 21.92
N LYS A 188 4.53 -13.94 22.71
CA LYS A 188 4.25 -14.41 24.07
C LYS A 188 3.79 -15.86 24.09
N LEU A 189 2.78 -16.17 23.26
CA LEU A 189 2.25 -17.54 23.12
C LEU A 189 3.33 -18.54 22.71
N TYR A 190 4.21 -18.14 21.78
CA TYR A 190 5.34 -18.97 21.38
C TYR A 190 6.29 -19.24 22.56
N ARG A 191 6.62 -18.23 23.37
CA ARG A 191 7.45 -18.42 24.57
C ARG A 191 6.77 -19.27 25.62
N GLN A 192 5.48 -19.07 25.90
CA GLN A 192 4.73 -19.89 26.86
C GLN A 192 4.64 -21.37 26.45
N LYS A 193 4.63 -21.66 25.15
CA LYS A 193 4.54 -23.02 24.62
C LYS A 193 5.89 -23.75 24.56
N TYR A 194 7.00 -23.01 24.42
CA TYR A 194 8.31 -23.59 24.11
C TYR A 194 9.45 -23.20 25.08
N LYS A 195 9.20 -22.32 26.07
CA LYS A 195 10.09 -22.21 27.23
C LYS A 195 9.59 -23.16 28.32
N PRO A 196 10.45 -24.06 28.85
CA PRO A 196 10.15 -24.83 30.05
C PRO A 196 9.98 -23.92 31.27
#